data_AF-A0A497AH90-F1
#
_entry.id   AF-A0A497AH90-F1
#
_cell.length_a   1.000
_cell.length_b   1.000
_cell.length_c   1.000
_cell.angle_alpha   90.00
_cell.angle_beta   90.00
_cell.angle_gamma   90.00
#
_symmetry.space_group_name_H-M   'P 1'
#
loop_
_entity.id
_entity.type
_entity.pdbx_description
1 polymer ?
#
loop_
_entity_poly.entity_id
_entity_poly.type
_entity_poly.pdbx_seq_one_letter_code
_entity_poly.pdbx_strand_id
1 'polypeptide(L)'
;GRPAQTIHRLLEYNPEAGFVRDEHDPLAVDYLIVDEASMLGLELAHHLLEALKPTAHVLFVGDVNQLPSVGAGDVLRDLIRSGRAAVAQLTTIFRQAADSGIVVNAHRINQGQFPALNEFGDFYFFGEKRPGKAADLLVDIVGRRIPAKFGLYPIDDVQVLAPMYRGACGVDDLNARLQEALNPAGPGKTERRLGERIFRVGDKVMQTRNDYDKRVFNGDVGRIAAVDPVLKEMAVLMPGRGLIHYDFDEIGALTHAFATTIHKAQGAEYPCVVVPLLTQHYVMLQRNLLYTAVTRARRLVVLVGTRQAIQIAVNNDEVKRRYSGLGHRLKAIERQEQEYEVQVGNFSPPCNHWALILRESGKRARGQQTPRALFVCLAFVPSLFSCCSLTRQFCSVPGEPPPRVSVSATLSFAPSVCGRPSGCAGGGCGRTAPFPAIST
;
A
#
# COMPACT_ATOMS: atom_id res chain seq x y z
N GLY A 1 -17.00 11.44 -0.46
CA GLY A 1 -15.58 11.38 -0.85
C GLY A 1 -15.11 12.76 -1.24
N ARG A 2 -13.82 13.07 -1.06
CA ARG A 2 -13.17 14.27 -1.63
C ARG A 2 -12.52 13.91 -2.97
N PRO A 3 -12.33 14.86 -3.90
CA PRO A 3 -11.63 14.59 -5.15
C PRO A 3 -10.18 14.14 -4.86
N ALA A 4 -9.72 13.15 -5.61
CA ALA A 4 -8.34 12.67 -5.58
C ALA A 4 -7.76 12.71 -7.00
N GLN A 5 -6.44 12.84 -7.11
CA GLN A 5 -5.73 12.88 -8.38
C GLN A 5 -4.36 12.22 -8.23
N THR A 6 -3.75 11.87 -9.37
CA THR A 6 -2.38 11.34 -9.39
C THR A 6 -1.38 12.40 -8.94
N ILE A 7 -0.25 11.98 -8.37
CA ILE A 7 0.82 12.90 -7.96
C ILE A 7 1.32 13.74 -9.15
N HIS A 8 1.47 13.13 -10.33
CA HIS A 8 1.88 13.83 -11.54
C HIS A 8 0.91 14.96 -11.92
N ARG A 9 -0.40 14.72 -11.80
CA ARG A 9 -1.40 15.75 -12.08
C ARG A 9 -1.42 16.84 -11.00
N LEU A 10 -1.23 16.45 -9.73
CA LEU A 10 -1.13 17.39 -8.61
C LEU A 10 0.06 18.33 -8.77
N LEU A 11 1.20 17.81 -9.25
CA LEU A 11 2.43 18.57 -9.51
C LEU A 11 2.47 19.23 -10.90
N GLU A 12 1.37 19.16 -11.66
CA GLU A 12 1.25 19.76 -13.00
C GLU A 12 2.37 19.30 -13.95
N TYR A 13 2.68 18.01 -13.96
CA TYR A 13 3.75 17.44 -14.78
C TYR A 13 3.55 17.71 -16.28
N ASN A 14 4.60 18.24 -16.92
CA ASN A 14 4.72 18.48 -18.34
C ASN A 14 5.92 17.68 -18.91
N PRO A 15 5.77 16.94 -20.02
CA PRO A 15 6.88 16.21 -20.64
C PRO A 15 8.08 17.07 -21.05
N GLU A 16 7.86 18.34 -21.42
CA GLU A 16 8.91 19.28 -21.87
C GLU A 16 9.55 20.04 -20.70
N ALA A 17 8.74 20.42 -19.71
CA ALA A 17 9.14 21.29 -18.61
C ALA A 17 9.36 20.57 -17.26
N GLY A 18 9.01 19.29 -17.14
CA GLY A 18 9.07 18.54 -15.90
C GLY A 18 7.90 18.87 -14.96
N PHE A 19 8.13 18.77 -13.65
CA PHE A 19 7.12 19.16 -12.64
C PHE A 19 7.09 20.68 -12.50
N VAL A 20 5.90 21.28 -12.58
CA VAL A 20 5.73 22.74 -12.53
C VAL A 20 5.65 23.25 -11.10
N ARG A 21 5.09 22.43 -10.18
CA ARG A 21 5.01 22.78 -8.75
C ARG A 21 6.32 22.44 -8.04
N ASP A 22 6.85 23.41 -7.30
CA ASP A 22 8.13 23.33 -6.61
C ASP A 22 8.16 24.20 -5.34
N GLU A 23 9.35 24.47 -4.79
CA GLU A 23 9.51 25.31 -3.59
C GLU A 23 9.14 26.80 -3.82
N HIS A 24 9.18 27.28 -5.07
CA HIS A 24 8.88 28.66 -5.46
C HIS A 24 7.39 28.86 -5.78
N ASP A 25 6.74 27.84 -6.35
CA ASP A 25 5.29 27.76 -6.52
C ASP A 25 4.70 26.51 -5.85
N PRO A 26 4.59 26.52 -4.50
CA PRO A 26 4.17 25.35 -3.74
C PRO A 26 2.68 25.06 -3.91
N LEU A 27 2.33 23.80 -3.65
CA LEU A 27 0.94 23.34 -3.59
C LEU A 27 0.15 24.16 -2.55
N ALA A 28 -1.05 24.58 -2.96
CA ALA A 28 -1.98 25.31 -2.11
C ALA A 28 -2.74 24.36 -1.15
N VAL A 29 -2.01 23.58 -0.35
CA VAL A 29 -2.57 22.63 0.62
C VAL A 29 -1.91 22.77 1.99
N ASP A 30 -2.71 22.66 3.05
CA ASP A 30 -2.21 22.56 4.42
C ASP A 30 -2.00 21.10 4.85
N TYR A 31 -2.75 20.19 4.22
CA TYR A 31 -2.70 18.75 4.48
C TYR A 31 -2.70 17.99 3.15
N LEU A 32 -1.70 17.13 2.96
CA LEU A 32 -1.59 16.22 1.84
C LEU A 32 -1.70 14.77 2.33
N ILE A 33 -2.59 13.99 1.72
CA ILE A 33 -2.69 12.54 1.95
C ILE A 33 -2.22 11.84 0.69
N VAL A 34 -1.23 10.98 0.83
CA VAL A 34 -0.67 10.16 -0.24
C VAL A 34 -1.01 8.71 0.04
N ASP A 35 -1.96 8.18 -0.72
CA ASP A 35 -2.33 6.77 -0.67
C ASP A 35 -1.43 5.93 -1.59
N GLU A 36 -1.34 4.61 -1.35
CA GLU A 36 -0.47 3.66 -2.05
C GLU A 36 1.01 4.10 -2.10
N ALA A 37 1.50 4.70 -1.01
CA ALA A 37 2.86 5.22 -0.89
C ALA A 37 3.97 4.14 -1.02
N SER A 38 3.61 2.85 -0.99
CA SER A 38 4.54 1.75 -1.31
C SER A 38 5.06 1.82 -2.75
N MET A 39 4.28 2.42 -3.66
CA MET A 39 4.65 2.64 -5.06
C MET A 39 5.47 3.91 -5.30
N LEU A 40 5.65 4.74 -4.27
CA LEU A 40 6.32 6.04 -4.40
C LEU A 40 7.83 5.87 -4.55
N GLY A 41 8.34 6.18 -5.75
CA GLY A 41 9.78 6.23 -6.03
C GLY A 41 10.46 7.46 -5.42
N LEU A 42 11.79 7.40 -5.28
CA LEU A 42 12.58 8.45 -4.64
C LEU A 42 12.46 9.82 -5.32
N GLU A 43 12.54 9.85 -6.65
CA GLU A 43 12.48 11.08 -7.44
C GLU A 43 11.11 11.76 -7.34
N LEU A 44 10.03 11.00 -7.48
CA LEU A 44 8.68 11.52 -7.32
C LEU A 44 8.41 11.98 -5.88
N ALA A 45 8.96 11.29 -4.89
CA ALA A 45 8.88 11.72 -3.48
C ALA A 45 9.61 13.05 -3.25
N HIS A 46 10.78 13.23 -3.87
CA HIS A 46 11.56 14.45 -3.77
C HIS A 46 10.77 15.66 -4.29
N HIS A 47 10.29 15.59 -5.53
CA HIS A 47 9.48 16.67 -6.12
C HIS A 47 8.17 16.92 -5.36
N LEU A 48 7.53 15.85 -4.86
CA LEU A 48 6.33 16.00 -4.05
C LEU A 48 6.60 16.77 -2.76
N LEU A 49 7.70 16.47 -2.06
CA LEU A 49 8.05 17.13 -0.80
C LEU A 49 8.58 18.54 -1.01
N GLU A 50 9.29 18.79 -2.11
CA GLU A 50 9.76 20.12 -2.52
C GLU A 50 8.60 21.07 -2.82
N ALA A 51 7.54 20.56 -3.44
CA ALA A 51 6.34 21.33 -3.75
C ALA A 51 5.45 21.65 -2.53
N LEU A 52 5.85 21.33 -1.30
CA LEU A 52 5.06 21.57 -0.10
C LEU A 52 5.54 22.79 0.66
N LYS A 53 4.58 23.55 1.19
CA LYS A 53 4.89 24.62 2.14
C LYS A 53 5.53 24.04 3.40
N PRO A 54 6.47 24.75 4.06
CA PRO A 54 7.06 24.31 5.32
C PRO A 54 6.05 24.05 6.45
N THR A 55 4.86 24.64 6.36
CA THR A 55 3.76 24.47 7.33
C THR A 55 2.80 23.33 6.98
N ALA A 56 2.95 22.70 5.81
CA ALA A 56 2.05 21.65 5.37
C ALA A 56 2.35 20.32 6.08
N HIS A 57 1.30 19.56 6.36
CA HIS A 57 1.39 18.22 6.92
C HIS A 57 1.18 17.17 5.83
N VAL A 58 1.97 16.10 5.85
CA VAL A 58 1.85 14.98 4.91
C VAL A 58 1.56 13.69 5.66
N LEU A 59 0.56 12.95 5.19
CA LEU A 59 0.25 11.59 5.63
C LEU A 59 0.51 10.61 4.48
N PHE A 60 1.53 9.77 4.63
CA PHE A 60 1.76 8.64 3.75
C PHE A 60 0.99 7.42 4.24
N VAL A 61 0.18 6.83 3.37
CA VAL A 61 -0.59 5.60 3.60
C VAL A 61 -0.14 4.57 2.57
N GLY A 62 0.14 3.35 3.01
CA GLY A 62 0.53 2.28 2.10
C GLY A 62 0.94 1.01 2.83
N ASP A 63 1.04 -0.08 2.08
CA ASP A 63 1.45 -1.39 2.59
C ASP A 63 2.88 -1.73 2.14
N VAL A 64 3.80 -1.77 3.09
CA VAL A 64 5.22 -2.11 2.87
C VAL A 64 5.46 -3.56 2.44
N ASN A 65 4.45 -4.41 2.48
CA ASN A 65 4.55 -5.83 2.07
C ASN A 65 4.11 -6.05 0.62
N GLN A 66 3.48 -5.05 -0.01
CA GLN A 66 3.20 -5.07 -1.43
C GLN A 66 4.48 -4.87 -2.26
N LEU A 67 4.35 -5.01 -3.57
CA LEU A 67 5.39 -4.66 -4.53
C LEU A 67 5.89 -3.21 -4.31
N PRO A 68 7.21 -2.98 -4.27
CA PRO A 68 7.75 -1.64 -4.11
C PRO A 68 7.61 -0.82 -5.40
N SER A 69 7.99 0.46 -5.34
CA SER A 69 8.08 1.34 -6.51
C SER A 69 8.87 0.69 -7.66
N VAL A 70 8.46 0.91 -8.91
CA VAL A 70 9.26 0.46 -10.08
C VAL A 70 10.57 1.25 -10.18
N GLY A 71 10.53 2.55 -9.89
CA GLY A 71 11.71 3.41 -9.82
C GLY A 71 12.58 3.14 -8.60
N ALA A 72 13.75 3.79 -8.57
CA ALA A 72 14.72 3.65 -7.49
C ALA A 72 14.16 4.13 -6.13
N GLY A 73 14.71 3.54 -5.06
CA GLY A 73 14.35 3.84 -3.67
C GLY A 73 13.30 2.92 -3.06
N ASP A 74 13.11 3.04 -1.75
CA ASP A 74 12.04 2.39 -0.98
C ASP A 74 11.55 3.38 0.09
N VAL A 75 10.95 4.48 -0.38
CA VAL A 75 10.71 5.70 0.41
C VAL A 75 9.90 5.39 1.66
N LEU A 76 8.75 4.72 1.51
CA LEU A 76 7.88 4.39 2.64
C LEU A 76 8.60 3.53 3.68
N ARG A 77 9.34 2.49 3.25
CA ARG A 77 10.06 1.61 4.18
C ARG A 77 11.22 2.34 4.85
N ASP A 78 11.94 3.18 4.13
CA ASP A 78 13.07 3.94 4.65
C ASP A 78 12.62 5.02 5.64
N LEU A 79 11.49 5.69 5.38
CA LEU A 79 10.86 6.61 6.33
C LEU A 79 10.52 5.90 7.64
N ILE A 80 9.89 4.73 7.58
CA ILE A 80 9.55 3.93 8.76
C ILE A 80 10.81 3.47 9.50
N ARG A 81 11.80 2.91 8.78
CA ARG A 81 13.07 2.43 9.37
C ARG A 81 13.94 3.54 9.93
N SER A 82 13.78 4.78 9.46
CA SER A 82 14.54 5.93 9.94
C SER A 82 14.19 6.28 11.40
N GLY A 83 12.96 5.96 11.85
CA GLY A 83 12.43 6.39 13.15
C GLY A 83 12.22 7.90 13.25
N ARG A 84 12.25 8.64 12.13
CA ARG A 84 12.11 10.11 12.12
C ARG A 84 10.68 10.58 11.90
N ALA A 85 9.90 9.82 11.12
CA ALA A 85 8.49 10.08 10.92
C ALA A 85 7.65 9.45 12.05
N ALA A 86 6.51 10.05 12.38
CA ALA A 86 5.50 9.40 13.21
C ALA A 86 4.88 8.24 12.40
N VAL A 87 4.85 7.04 12.97
CA VAL A 87 4.35 5.84 12.31
C VAL A 87 3.26 5.19 13.16
N ALA A 88 2.10 4.99 12.56
CA ALA A 88 1.04 4.17 13.10
C ALA A 88 0.89 2.91 12.23
N GLN A 89 1.09 1.74 12.81
CA GLN A 89 0.89 0.46 12.10
C GLN A 89 -0.45 -0.15 12.51
N LEU A 90 -1.32 -0.37 11.52
CA LEU A 90 -2.60 -1.05 11.73
C LEU A 90 -2.36 -2.57 11.71
N THR A 91 -2.63 -3.23 12.85
CA THR A 91 -2.41 -4.68 13.02
C THR A 91 -3.69 -5.47 13.29
N THR A 92 -4.77 -4.78 13.65
CA THR A 92 -6.05 -5.42 13.98
C THR A 92 -6.81 -5.79 12.72
N ILE A 93 -7.10 -7.07 12.54
CA ILE A 93 -7.99 -7.59 11.51
C ILE A 93 -9.42 -7.52 12.04
N PHE A 94 -10.32 -6.87 11.31
CA PHE A 94 -11.74 -6.82 11.70
C PHE A 94 -12.38 -8.21 11.57
N ARG A 95 -13.30 -8.56 12.48
CA ARG A 95 -13.86 -9.93 12.63
C ARG A 95 -14.38 -10.54 11.32
N GLN A 96 -15.01 -9.75 10.45
CA GLN A 96 -15.50 -10.22 9.14
C GLN A 96 -14.38 -10.66 8.19
N ALA A 97 -13.16 -10.15 8.39
CA ALA A 97 -11.98 -10.51 7.63
C ALA A 97 -11.20 -11.70 8.23
N ALA A 98 -11.47 -12.07 9.48
CA ALA A 98 -10.81 -13.21 10.13
C ALA A 98 -11.27 -14.57 9.56
N ASP A 99 -12.51 -14.64 9.07
CA ASP A 99 -13.06 -15.84 8.42
C ASP A 99 -12.74 -15.90 6.92
N SER A 100 -12.10 -14.86 6.34
CA SER A 100 -11.71 -14.82 4.94
C SER A 100 -10.38 -15.54 4.72
N GLY A 101 -10.40 -16.56 3.87
CA GLY A 101 -9.21 -17.28 3.44
C GLY A 101 -8.23 -16.39 2.68
N ILE A 102 -8.71 -15.33 2.02
CA ILE A 102 -7.85 -14.33 1.34
C ILE A 102 -6.98 -13.61 2.37
N VAL A 103 -7.58 -13.11 3.45
CA VAL A 103 -6.88 -12.33 4.48
C VAL A 103 -5.95 -13.22 5.31
N VAL A 104 -6.43 -14.39 5.73
CA VAL A 104 -5.61 -15.38 6.46
C VAL A 104 -4.41 -15.79 5.63
N ASN A 105 -4.61 -16.12 4.34
CA ASN A 105 -3.51 -16.53 3.48
C ASN A 105 -2.57 -15.37 3.13
N ALA A 106 -3.06 -14.15 2.97
CA ALA A 106 -2.21 -12.96 2.79
C ALA A 106 -1.25 -12.79 3.98
N HIS A 107 -1.75 -12.92 5.22
CA HIS A 107 -0.89 -12.88 6.40
C HIS A 107 0.12 -14.03 6.46
N ARG A 108 -0.30 -15.27 6.17
CA ARG A 108 0.60 -16.42 6.10
C ARG A 108 1.72 -16.19 5.09
N ILE A 109 1.37 -15.79 3.86
CA ILE A 109 2.34 -15.51 2.80
C ILE A 109 3.32 -14.43 3.26
N ASN A 110 2.84 -13.33 3.84
CA ASN A 110 3.68 -12.25 4.33
C ASN A 110 4.66 -12.70 5.44
N GLN A 111 4.22 -13.63 6.30
CA GLN A 111 5.04 -14.24 7.35
C GLN A 111 5.97 -15.34 6.83
N GLY A 112 6.00 -15.62 5.53
CA GLY A 112 6.80 -16.71 4.96
C GLY A 112 6.22 -18.11 5.25
N GLN A 113 4.95 -18.19 5.62
CA GLN A 113 4.23 -19.43 5.86
C GLN A 113 3.46 -19.85 4.61
N PHE A 114 3.40 -21.16 4.37
CA PHE A 114 2.64 -21.70 3.25
C PHE A 114 1.14 -21.43 3.42
N PRO A 115 0.41 -20.95 2.40
CA PRO A 115 -1.02 -20.69 2.50
C PRO A 115 -1.83 -21.97 2.71
N ALA A 116 -2.92 -21.88 3.48
CA ALA A 116 -3.94 -22.93 3.61
C ALA A 116 -4.74 -23.01 2.31
N LEU A 117 -4.52 -24.08 1.55
CA LEU A 117 -5.08 -24.25 0.21
C LEU A 117 -6.39 -25.04 0.27
N ASN A 118 -7.46 -24.50 -0.33
CA ASN A 118 -8.78 -25.16 -0.40
C ASN A 118 -9.44 -25.42 0.96
N GLU A 119 -8.99 -24.73 2.01
CA GLU A 119 -9.57 -24.81 3.37
C GLU A 119 -10.68 -23.77 3.59
N PHE A 120 -10.84 -22.83 2.65
CA PHE A 120 -11.78 -21.71 2.75
C PHE A 120 -12.72 -21.63 1.54
N GLY A 121 -13.85 -20.92 1.71
CA GLY A 121 -14.85 -20.70 0.66
C GLY A 121 -14.46 -19.68 -0.41
N ASP A 122 -13.39 -18.92 -0.19
CA ASP A 122 -12.94 -17.79 -1.00
C ASP A 122 -11.48 -17.91 -1.49
N PHE A 123 -10.79 -19.02 -1.21
CA PHE A 123 -9.41 -19.25 -1.62
C PHE A 123 -9.19 -20.68 -2.14
N TYR A 124 -8.99 -20.81 -3.45
CA TYR A 124 -8.85 -22.10 -4.12
C TYR A 124 -7.49 -22.27 -4.78
N PHE A 125 -7.03 -23.52 -4.86
CA PHE A 125 -5.85 -23.93 -5.60
C PHE A 125 -6.15 -25.15 -6.46
N PHE A 126 -5.81 -25.03 -7.75
CA PHE A 126 -5.86 -26.10 -8.73
C PHE A 126 -4.45 -26.49 -9.16
N GLY A 127 -4.09 -27.74 -8.87
CA GLY A 127 -2.77 -28.29 -9.16
C GLY A 127 -2.61 -28.74 -10.61
N GLU A 128 -1.73 -28.10 -11.38
CA GLU A 128 -1.28 -28.57 -12.69
C GLU A 128 0.18 -28.18 -12.92
N LYS A 129 0.98 -29.13 -13.41
CA LYS A 129 2.44 -28.97 -13.59
C LYS A 129 2.81 -28.52 -15.00
N ARG A 130 2.00 -28.87 -16.00
CA ARG A 130 2.28 -28.58 -17.41
C ARG A 130 1.76 -27.19 -17.78
N PRO A 131 2.60 -26.28 -18.29
CA PRO A 131 2.19 -24.91 -18.61
C PRO A 131 0.98 -24.80 -19.53
N GLY A 132 0.96 -25.54 -20.65
CA GLY A 132 -0.18 -25.51 -21.58
C GLY A 132 -1.49 -25.96 -20.93
N LYS A 133 -1.47 -27.07 -20.17
CA LYS A 133 -2.65 -27.56 -19.48
C LYS A 133 -3.09 -26.66 -18.33
N ALA A 134 -2.15 -26.00 -17.66
CA ALA A 134 -2.47 -25.01 -16.64
C ALA A 134 -3.19 -23.80 -17.26
N ALA A 135 -2.79 -23.38 -18.45
CA ALA A 135 -3.47 -22.33 -19.21
C ALA A 135 -4.88 -22.76 -19.61
N ASP A 136 -5.05 -23.97 -20.16
CA ASP A 136 -6.37 -24.51 -20.52
C ASP A 136 -7.30 -24.61 -19.29
N LEU A 137 -6.76 -25.10 -18.16
CA LEU A 137 -7.48 -25.18 -16.90
C LEU A 137 -7.85 -23.79 -16.36
N LEU A 138 -6.97 -22.80 -16.50
CA LEU A 138 -7.24 -21.43 -16.10
C LEU A 138 -8.40 -20.85 -16.92
N VAL A 139 -8.37 -21.01 -18.24
CA VAL A 139 -9.44 -20.55 -19.13
C VAL A 139 -10.76 -21.23 -18.78
N ASP A 140 -10.75 -22.53 -18.50
CA ASP A 140 -11.91 -23.28 -18.02
C ASP A 140 -12.47 -22.73 -16.70
N ILE A 141 -11.59 -22.45 -15.74
CA ILE A 141 -11.96 -21.89 -14.45
C ILE A 141 -12.63 -20.52 -14.63
N VAL A 142 -12.04 -19.64 -15.43
CA VAL A 142 -12.54 -18.29 -15.67
C VAL A 142 -13.85 -18.30 -16.45
N GLY A 143 -13.94 -19.06 -17.54
CA GLY A 143 -15.09 -19.04 -18.44
C GLY A 143 -16.29 -19.87 -17.97
N ARG A 144 -16.07 -20.92 -17.16
CA ARG A 144 -17.15 -21.87 -16.78
C ARG A 144 -17.30 -22.04 -15.28
N ARG A 145 -16.23 -22.41 -14.56
CA ARG A 145 -16.37 -22.84 -13.15
C ARG A 145 -16.71 -21.70 -12.19
N ILE A 146 -16.04 -20.56 -12.35
CA ILE A 146 -16.27 -19.37 -11.51
C ILE A 146 -17.70 -18.83 -11.71
N PRO A 147 -18.17 -18.60 -12.95
CA PRO A 147 -19.53 -18.15 -13.19
C PRO A 147 -20.58 -19.12 -12.65
N ALA A 148 -20.41 -20.43 -12.90
CA ALA A 148 -21.37 -21.44 -12.48
C ALA A 148 -21.48 -21.56 -10.95
N LYS A 149 -20.38 -21.42 -10.21
CA LYS A 149 -20.36 -21.62 -8.76
C LYS A 149 -20.63 -20.34 -7.97
N PHE A 150 -20.15 -19.19 -8.45
CA PHE A 150 -20.15 -17.93 -7.69
C PHE A 150 -20.98 -16.81 -8.33
N GLY A 151 -21.52 -17.03 -9.54
CA GLY A 151 -22.31 -16.02 -10.25
C GLY A 151 -21.50 -14.78 -10.66
N LEU A 152 -20.19 -14.91 -10.82
CA LEU A 152 -19.30 -13.82 -11.24
C LEU A 152 -19.17 -13.82 -12.77
N TYR A 153 -19.33 -12.65 -13.39
CA TYR A 153 -19.24 -12.50 -14.83
C TYR A 153 -17.77 -12.51 -15.29
N PRO A 154 -17.35 -13.39 -16.22
CA PRO A 154 -15.94 -13.59 -16.55
C PRO A 154 -15.17 -12.34 -16.98
N ILE A 155 -15.81 -11.45 -17.74
CA ILE A 155 -15.12 -10.28 -18.32
C ILE A 155 -15.03 -9.14 -17.29
N ASP A 156 -16.07 -8.97 -16.47
CA ASP A 156 -16.26 -7.81 -15.61
C ASP A 156 -15.76 -8.06 -14.18
N ASP A 157 -16.00 -9.26 -13.63
CA ASP A 157 -15.73 -9.56 -12.23
C ASP A 157 -14.41 -10.32 -12.00
N VAL A 158 -13.87 -10.95 -13.04
CA VAL A 158 -12.68 -11.80 -12.95
C VAL A 158 -11.50 -11.12 -13.62
N GLN A 159 -10.38 -11.06 -12.89
CA GLN A 159 -9.11 -10.60 -13.43
C GLN A 159 -8.05 -11.68 -13.34
N VAL A 160 -7.42 -12.00 -14.47
CA VAL A 160 -6.26 -12.89 -14.50
C VAL A 160 -4.99 -12.06 -14.29
N LEU A 161 -4.20 -12.42 -13.28
CA LEU A 161 -2.96 -11.73 -12.92
C LEU A 161 -1.77 -12.66 -13.10
N ALA A 162 -1.02 -12.49 -14.19
CA ALA A 162 0.14 -13.32 -14.49
C ALA A 162 1.46 -12.68 -14.00
N PRO A 163 2.44 -13.47 -13.53
CA PRO A 163 3.76 -12.95 -13.17
C PRO A 163 4.57 -12.37 -14.35
N MET A 164 4.35 -12.87 -15.58
CA MET A 164 5.18 -12.58 -16.75
C MET A 164 4.33 -12.43 -18.02
N TYR A 165 4.88 -11.80 -19.06
CA TYR A 165 4.22 -11.65 -20.36
C TYR A 165 4.31 -12.92 -21.24
N ARG A 166 5.49 -13.55 -21.29
CA ARG A 166 5.77 -14.68 -22.19
C ARG A 166 5.46 -16.03 -21.55
N GLY A 167 5.26 -17.04 -22.41
CA GLY A 167 5.01 -18.43 -22.04
C GLY A 167 3.51 -18.78 -22.03
N ALA A 168 3.20 -20.07 -21.93
CA ALA A 168 1.80 -20.54 -22.02
C ALA A 168 0.89 -20.01 -20.89
N CYS A 169 1.46 -19.60 -19.76
CA CYS A 169 0.74 -18.93 -18.67
C CYS A 169 1.15 -17.46 -18.53
N GLY A 170 1.65 -16.87 -19.62
CA GLY A 170 1.99 -15.46 -19.71
C GLY A 170 0.80 -14.63 -20.20
N VAL A 171 0.87 -13.32 -19.97
CA VAL A 171 -0.19 -12.36 -20.34
C VAL A 171 -0.59 -12.47 -21.82
N ASP A 172 0.36 -12.61 -22.74
CA ASP A 172 0.05 -12.59 -24.18
C ASP A 172 -0.76 -13.84 -24.61
N ASP A 173 -0.31 -15.04 -24.23
CA ASP A 173 -0.98 -16.31 -24.55
C ASP A 173 -2.32 -16.44 -23.82
N LEU A 174 -2.38 -16.03 -22.55
CA LEU A 174 -3.63 -16.05 -21.78
C LEU A 174 -4.67 -15.09 -22.35
N ASN A 175 -4.28 -13.89 -22.79
CA ASN A 175 -5.22 -12.97 -23.43
C ASN A 175 -5.81 -13.56 -24.71
N ALA A 176 -4.99 -14.19 -25.57
CA ALA A 176 -5.47 -14.82 -26.80
C ALA A 176 -6.46 -15.97 -26.49
N ARG A 177 -6.13 -16.84 -25.53
CA ARG A 177 -7.01 -17.95 -25.13
C ARG A 177 -8.31 -17.48 -24.47
N LEU A 178 -8.22 -16.47 -23.60
CA LEU A 178 -9.38 -15.89 -22.92
C LEU A 178 -10.26 -15.13 -23.91
N GLN A 179 -9.69 -14.43 -24.89
CA GLN A 179 -10.46 -13.80 -25.95
C GLN A 179 -11.27 -14.83 -26.72
N GLU A 180 -10.65 -15.94 -27.13
CA GLU A 180 -11.37 -16.99 -27.87
C GLU A 180 -12.46 -17.66 -27.03
N ALA A 181 -12.20 -17.90 -25.75
CA ALA A 181 -13.17 -18.53 -24.85
C ALA A 181 -14.33 -17.60 -24.43
N LEU A 182 -14.05 -16.33 -24.20
CA LEU A 182 -15.02 -15.37 -23.63
C LEU A 182 -15.68 -14.48 -24.70
N ASN A 183 -14.99 -14.23 -25.81
CA ASN A 183 -15.47 -13.41 -26.91
C ASN A 183 -15.12 -14.05 -28.28
N PRO A 184 -15.63 -15.26 -28.60
CA PRO A 184 -15.30 -15.97 -29.85
C PRO A 184 -15.70 -15.18 -31.10
N ALA A 185 -15.03 -15.50 -32.22
CA ALA A 185 -15.35 -14.95 -33.53
C ALA A 185 -16.78 -15.31 -33.94
N GLY A 186 -17.45 -14.42 -34.68
CA GLY A 186 -18.80 -14.68 -35.15
C GLY A 186 -19.23 -13.71 -36.25
N PRO A 187 -20.24 -14.08 -37.07
CA PRO A 187 -20.63 -13.38 -38.30
C PRO A 187 -21.20 -11.96 -38.10
N GLY A 188 -21.25 -11.43 -36.87
CA GLY A 188 -21.69 -10.07 -36.56
C GLY A 188 -20.70 -9.26 -35.72
N LYS A 189 -19.48 -9.75 -35.51
CA LYS A 189 -18.45 -9.03 -34.76
C LYS A 189 -17.38 -8.53 -35.73
N THR A 190 -17.32 -7.22 -35.90
CA THR A 190 -16.21 -6.61 -36.62
C THR A 190 -14.93 -6.81 -35.83
N GLU A 191 -13.84 -7.06 -36.55
CA GLU A 191 -12.52 -7.26 -35.96
C GLU A 191 -11.44 -6.55 -36.77
N ARG A 192 -10.37 -6.15 -36.09
CA ARG A 192 -9.20 -5.49 -36.66
C ARG A 192 -7.95 -6.22 -36.23
N ARG A 193 -7.14 -6.62 -37.20
CA ARG A 193 -5.82 -7.22 -36.95
C ARG A 193 -4.75 -6.13 -36.88
N LEU A 194 -3.90 -6.20 -35.85
CA LEU A 194 -2.69 -5.40 -35.68
C LEU A 194 -1.53 -6.34 -35.31
N GLY A 195 -0.66 -6.63 -36.28
CA GLY A 195 0.37 -7.66 -36.13
C GLY A 195 -0.27 -9.04 -35.87
N GLU A 196 0.13 -9.68 -34.78
CA GLU A 196 -0.42 -10.98 -34.34
C GLU A 196 -1.71 -10.85 -33.51
N ARG A 197 -2.07 -9.64 -33.07
CA ARG A 197 -3.23 -9.40 -32.22
C ARG A 197 -4.47 -9.09 -33.05
N ILE A 198 -5.61 -9.61 -32.61
CA ILE A 198 -6.93 -9.35 -33.21
C ILE A 198 -7.75 -8.64 -32.16
N PHE A 199 -8.19 -7.42 -32.46
CA PHE A 199 -9.14 -6.67 -31.64
C PHE A 199 -10.54 -6.89 -32.18
N ARG A 200 -11.47 -7.27 -31.31
CA ARG A 200 -12.85 -7.62 -31.65
C ARG A 200 -13.82 -6.82 -30.80
N VAL A 201 -14.95 -6.42 -31.39
CA VAL A 201 -16.06 -5.83 -30.63
C VAL A 201 -16.40 -6.70 -29.43
N GLY A 202 -16.49 -6.10 -28.25
CA GLY A 202 -16.69 -6.76 -26.97
C GLY A 202 -15.41 -7.08 -26.17
N ASP A 203 -14.21 -6.95 -26.77
CA ASP A 203 -12.97 -7.21 -26.06
C ASP A 203 -12.73 -6.24 -24.92
N LYS A 204 -12.17 -6.78 -23.83
CA LYS A 204 -11.63 -6.00 -22.71
C LYS A 204 -10.22 -5.54 -23.09
N VAL A 205 -10.01 -4.23 -23.14
CA VAL A 205 -8.72 -3.61 -23.52
C VAL A 205 -8.22 -2.66 -22.44
N MET A 206 -6.92 -2.40 -22.44
CA MET A 206 -6.24 -1.50 -21.52
C MET A 206 -5.33 -0.54 -22.30
N GLN A 207 -5.35 0.72 -21.89
CA GLN A 207 -4.45 1.75 -22.38
C GLN A 207 -3.03 1.53 -21.82
N THR A 208 -2.02 1.58 -22.69
CA THR A 208 -0.62 1.29 -22.32
C THR A 208 0.24 2.53 -22.09
N ARG A 209 -0.20 3.70 -22.57
CA ARG A 209 0.50 4.99 -22.45
C ARG A 209 -0.50 6.10 -22.15
N ASN A 210 -0.07 7.15 -21.45
CA ASN A 210 -0.94 8.29 -21.21
C ASN A 210 -1.21 9.04 -22.51
N ASP A 211 -2.45 9.45 -22.71
CA ASP A 211 -2.91 10.33 -23.78
C ASP A 211 -3.77 11.42 -23.13
N TYR A 212 -3.19 12.61 -23.04
CA TYR A 212 -3.77 13.73 -22.31
C TYR A 212 -4.90 14.42 -23.08
N ASP A 213 -4.86 14.36 -24.41
CA ASP A 213 -5.89 14.93 -25.29
C ASP A 213 -7.19 14.13 -25.14
N LYS A 214 -7.08 12.80 -25.17
CA LYS A 214 -8.21 11.88 -24.94
C LYS A 214 -8.53 11.66 -23.47
N ARG A 215 -7.69 12.17 -22.57
CA ARG A 215 -7.79 12.03 -21.10
C ARG A 215 -7.85 10.56 -20.64
N VAL A 216 -7.12 9.69 -21.33
CA VAL A 216 -6.95 8.27 -20.99
C VAL A 216 -5.53 8.03 -20.50
N PHE A 217 -5.38 7.23 -19.44
CA PHE A 217 -4.10 7.02 -18.76
C PHE A 217 -3.69 5.54 -18.81
N ASN A 218 -2.39 5.28 -18.70
CA ASN A 218 -1.86 3.92 -18.66
C ASN A 218 -2.50 3.13 -17.50
N GLY A 219 -3.08 1.98 -17.84
CA GLY A 219 -3.82 1.14 -16.90
C GLY A 219 -5.34 1.34 -16.95
N ASP A 220 -5.85 2.39 -17.60
CA ASP A 220 -7.30 2.53 -17.83
C ASP A 220 -7.80 1.34 -18.67
N VAL A 221 -8.90 0.72 -18.21
CA VAL A 221 -9.52 -0.45 -18.85
C VAL A 221 -10.84 -0.03 -19.49
N GLY A 222 -11.07 -0.44 -20.73
CA GLY A 222 -12.30 -0.22 -21.47
C GLY A 222 -12.78 -1.46 -22.21
N ARG A 223 -13.89 -1.31 -22.94
CA ARG A 223 -14.46 -2.35 -23.80
C ARG A 223 -14.62 -1.83 -25.22
N ILE A 224 -14.21 -2.60 -26.21
CA ILE A 224 -14.41 -2.23 -27.62
C ILE A 224 -15.90 -2.26 -27.92
N ALA A 225 -16.47 -1.11 -28.29
CA ALA A 225 -17.87 -0.95 -28.60
C ALA A 225 -18.15 -1.09 -30.10
N ALA A 226 -17.25 -0.59 -30.94
CA ALA A 226 -17.36 -0.68 -32.40
C ALA A 226 -15.99 -0.67 -33.06
N VAL A 227 -15.90 -1.33 -34.22
CA VAL A 227 -14.75 -1.26 -35.14
C VAL A 227 -15.34 -0.93 -36.51
N ASP A 228 -14.99 0.23 -37.05
CA ASP A 228 -15.44 0.71 -38.35
C ASP A 228 -14.28 0.65 -39.37
N PRO A 229 -14.31 -0.30 -40.33
CA PRO A 229 -13.25 -0.42 -41.33
C PRO A 229 -13.30 0.66 -42.41
N VAL A 230 -14.43 1.35 -42.60
CA VAL A 230 -14.61 2.40 -43.61
C VAL A 230 -14.02 3.71 -43.10
N LEU A 231 -14.38 4.10 -41.87
CA LEU A 231 -13.80 5.27 -41.20
C LEU A 231 -12.39 5.00 -40.68
N LYS A 232 -11.97 3.74 -40.61
CA LYS A 232 -10.70 3.29 -40.02
C LYS A 232 -10.56 3.72 -38.55
N GLU A 233 -11.66 3.59 -37.82
CA GLU A 233 -11.76 3.97 -36.42
C GLU A 233 -12.20 2.79 -35.55
N MET A 234 -11.79 2.82 -34.29
CA MET A 234 -12.23 1.91 -33.25
C MET A 234 -12.73 2.71 -32.05
N ALA A 235 -13.96 2.42 -31.63
CA ALA A 235 -14.58 3.09 -30.50
C ALA A 235 -14.50 2.20 -29.25
N VAL A 236 -13.93 2.72 -28.17
CA VAL A 236 -13.74 2.04 -26.89
C VAL A 236 -14.57 2.74 -25.82
N LEU A 237 -15.47 2.01 -25.18
CA LEU A 237 -16.22 2.49 -24.02
C LEU A 237 -15.30 2.44 -22.79
N MET A 238 -14.95 3.61 -22.28
CA MET A 238 -14.17 3.80 -21.07
C MET A 238 -15.09 4.17 -19.90
N PRO A 239 -15.14 3.38 -18.82
CA PRO A 239 -15.94 3.70 -17.63
C PRO A 239 -15.64 5.11 -17.10
N GLY A 240 -16.69 5.90 -16.86
CA GLY A 240 -16.57 7.28 -16.36
C GLY A 240 -16.10 8.33 -17.38
N ARG A 241 -15.75 7.92 -18.61
CA ARG A 241 -15.32 8.84 -19.69
C ARG A 241 -16.19 8.78 -20.93
N GLY A 242 -16.94 7.69 -21.11
CA GLY A 242 -17.80 7.49 -22.27
C GLY A 242 -17.06 6.82 -23.42
N LEU A 243 -17.50 7.10 -24.65
CA LEU A 243 -16.96 6.51 -25.85
C LEU A 243 -15.74 7.31 -26.33
N ILE A 244 -14.59 6.65 -26.44
CA ILE A 244 -13.34 7.23 -26.95
C ILE A 244 -13.03 6.62 -28.31
N HIS A 245 -12.77 7.47 -29.29
CA HIS A 245 -12.42 7.05 -30.65
C HIS A 245 -10.91 6.98 -30.81
N TYR A 246 -10.45 5.91 -31.45
CA TYR A 246 -9.06 5.66 -31.81
C TYR A 246 -8.97 5.43 -33.30
N ASP A 247 -8.11 6.20 -33.97
CA ASP A 247 -7.73 5.90 -35.34
C ASP A 247 -6.93 4.60 -35.38
N PHE A 248 -6.98 3.89 -36.50
CA PHE A 248 -6.27 2.62 -36.64
C PHE A 248 -4.76 2.70 -36.38
N ASP A 249 -4.15 3.85 -36.60
CA ASP A 249 -2.73 4.10 -36.34
C ASP A 249 -2.42 4.26 -34.84
N GLU A 250 -3.43 4.58 -34.03
CA GLU A 250 -3.32 4.78 -32.59
C GLU A 250 -3.60 3.51 -31.77
N ILE A 251 -4.18 2.48 -32.40
CA ILE A 251 -4.54 1.20 -31.75
C ILE A 251 -3.31 0.53 -31.10
N GLY A 252 -2.09 0.82 -31.56
CA GLY A 252 -0.86 0.37 -30.91
C GLY A 252 -0.69 0.85 -29.46
N ALA A 253 -1.49 1.82 -29.01
CA ALA A 253 -1.56 2.24 -27.61
C ALA A 253 -2.45 1.32 -26.74
N LEU A 254 -3.21 0.39 -27.33
CA LEU A 254 -4.12 -0.53 -26.65
C LEU A 254 -3.56 -1.96 -26.61
N THR A 255 -3.92 -2.69 -25.56
CA THR A 255 -3.65 -4.12 -25.42
C THR A 255 -4.85 -4.83 -24.80
N HIS A 256 -5.02 -6.13 -25.03
CA HIS A 256 -6.03 -6.93 -24.31
C HIS A 256 -5.77 -6.92 -22.80
N ALA A 257 -6.86 -6.98 -22.03
CA ALA A 257 -6.85 -6.85 -20.58
C ALA A 257 -7.61 -7.95 -19.83
N PHE A 258 -7.93 -9.06 -20.50
CA PHE A 258 -8.46 -10.25 -19.82
C PHE A 258 -7.44 -10.81 -18.82
N ALA A 259 -6.16 -10.80 -19.21
CA ALA A 259 -5.01 -11.00 -18.35
C ALA A 259 -4.13 -9.74 -18.34
N THR A 260 -3.56 -9.42 -17.18
CA THR A 260 -2.55 -8.38 -17.00
C THR A 260 -1.47 -8.86 -16.04
N THR A 261 -0.40 -8.10 -15.89
CA THR A 261 0.64 -8.44 -14.91
C THR A 261 0.23 -8.00 -13.52
N ILE A 262 0.73 -8.70 -12.49
CA ILE A 262 0.51 -8.33 -11.09
C ILE A 262 1.00 -6.90 -10.80
N HIS A 263 2.10 -6.46 -11.44
CA HIS A 263 2.61 -5.10 -11.35
C HIS A 263 1.63 -4.06 -11.90
N LYS A 264 1.03 -4.31 -13.07
CA LYS A 264 0.03 -3.39 -13.65
C LYS A 264 -1.28 -3.34 -12.87
N ALA A 265 -1.55 -4.34 -12.04
CA ALA A 265 -2.74 -4.41 -11.21
C ALA A 265 -2.58 -3.75 -9.82
N GLN A 266 -1.44 -3.13 -9.52
CA GLN A 266 -1.24 -2.39 -8.28
C GLN A 266 -2.24 -1.24 -8.15
N GLY A 267 -2.79 -1.05 -6.94
CA GLY A 267 -3.85 -0.06 -6.67
C GLY A 267 -5.24 -0.42 -7.21
N ALA A 268 -5.37 -1.47 -8.04
CA ALA A 268 -6.66 -1.98 -8.49
C ALA A 268 -7.15 -3.12 -7.59
N GLU A 269 -8.46 -3.26 -7.46
CA GLU A 269 -9.08 -4.39 -6.75
C GLU A 269 -10.19 -5.00 -7.59
N TYR A 270 -10.30 -6.33 -7.53
CA TYR A 270 -11.22 -7.10 -8.36
C TYR A 270 -12.08 -8.02 -7.49
N PRO A 271 -13.35 -8.27 -7.86
CA PRO A 271 -14.17 -9.26 -7.17
C PRO A 271 -13.48 -10.63 -7.11
N CYS A 272 -12.93 -11.10 -8.24
CA CYS A 272 -12.18 -12.34 -8.31
C CYS A 272 -10.83 -12.16 -9.02
N VAL A 273 -9.80 -12.78 -8.45
CA VAL A 273 -8.47 -12.86 -9.05
C VAL A 273 -8.08 -14.30 -9.31
N VAL A 274 -7.56 -14.57 -10.52
CA VAL A 274 -7.00 -15.86 -10.90
C VAL A 274 -5.52 -15.70 -11.23
N VAL A 275 -4.65 -16.48 -10.57
CA VAL A 275 -3.18 -16.31 -10.66
C VAL A 275 -2.52 -17.62 -11.11
N PRO A 276 -1.86 -17.66 -12.27
CA PRO A 276 -1.03 -18.79 -12.65
C PRO A 276 0.34 -18.76 -11.96
N LEU A 277 0.70 -19.81 -11.23
CA LEU A 277 1.95 -19.95 -10.50
C LEU A 277 2.64 -21.28 -10.84
N LEU A 278 3.60 -21.21 -11.76
CA LEU A 278 4.39 -22.34 -12.23
C LEU A 278 5.87 -22.11 -11.95
N THR A 279 6.65 -23.18 -11.88
CA THR A 279 8.10 -23.11 -11.65
C THR A 279 8.83 -22.42 -12.80
N GLN A 280 8.28 -22.40 -14.02
CA GLN A 280 8.82 -21.61 -15.14
C GLN A 280 8.85 -20.11 -14.86
N HIS A 281 8.04 -19.61 -13.92
CA HIS A 281 8.01 -18.20 -13.51
C HIS A 281 9.12 -17.88 -12.48
N TYR A 282 10.09 -18.78 -12.27
CA TYR A 282 11.07 -18.75 -11.17
C TYR A 282 11.63 -17.36 -10.86
N VAL A 283 12.05 -16.61 -11.89
CA VAL A 283 12.64 -15.27 -11.76
C VAL A 283 11.70 -14.28 -11.05
N MET A 284 10.39 -14.44 -11.21
CA MET A 284 9.35 -13.59 -10.63
C MET A 284 8.74 -14.18 -9.35
N LEU A 285 9.05 -15.42 -8.97
CA LEU A 285 8.47 -16.04 -7.79
C LEU A 285 9.04 -15.42 -6.51
N GLN A 286 8.38 -14.37 -6.05
CA GLN A 286 8.73 -13.58 -4.87
C GLN A 286 7.51 -13.44 -3.93
N ARG A 287 7.78 -13.28 -2.63
CA ARG A 287 6.75 -13.24 -1.59
C ARG A 287 5.80 -12.07 -1.77
N ASN A 288 6.36 -10.88 -1.99
CA ASN A 288 5.60 -9.65 -2.20
C ASN A 288 4.76 -9.69 -3.49
N LEU A 289 5.26 -10.32 -4.56
CA LEU A 289 4.48 -10.52 -5.79
C LEU A 289 3.24 -11.37 -5.51
N LEU A 290 3.41 -12.51 -4.84
CA LEU A 290 2.30 -13.39 -4.48
C LEU A 290 1.33 -12.70 -3.52
N TYR A 291 1.84 -12.04 -2.48
CA TYR A 291 1.06 -11.27 -1.53
C TYR A 291 0.23 -10.17 -2.22
N THR A 292 0.85 -9.41 -3.13
CA THR A 292 0.18 -8.37 -3.90
C THR A 292 -0.94 -8.97 -4.73
N ALA A 293 -0.68 -10.07 -5.46
CA ALA A 293 -1.70 -10.73 -6.29
C ALA A 293 -2.92 -11.20 -5.46
N VAL A 294 -2.69 -11.81 -4.30
CA VAL A 294 -3.75 -12.27 -3.40
C VAL A 294 -4.58 -11.10 -2.86
N THR A 295 -3.92 -10.01 -2.45
CA THR A 295 -4.59 -8.83 -1.87
C THR A 295 -5.33 -7.98 -2.91
N ARG A 296 -5.19 -8.24 -4.21
CA ARG A 296 -6.04 -7.58 -5.23
C ARG A 296 -7.47 -8.15 -5.27
N ALA A 297 -7.73 -9.29 -4.62
CA ALA A 297 -9.05 -9.92 -4.63
C ALA A 297 -9.91 -9.46 -3.45
N ARG A 298 -11.18 -9.15 -3.74
CA ARG A 298 -12.18 -8.80 -2.71
C ARG A 298 -13.03 -9.98 -2.25
N ARG A 299 -13.35 -10.93 -3.13
CA ARG A 299 -14.31 -12.02 -2.85
C ARG A 299 -13.76 -13.42 -3.12
N LEU A 300 -12.85 -13.58 -4.09
CA LEU A 300 -12.37 -14.89 -4.50
C LEU A 300 -10.95 -14.85 -5.06
N VAL A 301 -10.07 -15.72 -4.55
CA VAL A 301 -8.76 -16.00 -5.15
C VAL A 301 -8.73 -17.43 -5.67
N VAL A 302 -8.22 -17.59 -6.89
CA VAL A 302 -7.92 -18.91 -7.45
C VAL A 302 -6.48 -18.97 -7.94
N LEU A 303 -5.69 -19.86 -7.35
CA LEU A 303 -4.33 -20.15 -7.79
C LEU A 303 -4.33 -21.37 -8.72
N VAL A 304 -3.64 -21.29 -9.84
CA VAL A 304 -3.49 -22.40 -10.80
C VAL A 304 -2.02 -22.69 -11.01
N GLY A 305 -1.57 -23.92 -10.74
CA GLY A 305 -0.19 -24.31 -11.02
C GLY A 305 0.38 -25.29 -10.00
N THR A 306 1.60 -25.05 -9.48
CA THR A 306 2.27 -26.02 -8.60
C THR A 306 2.46 -25.50 -7.18
N ARG A 307 2.31 -26.42 -6.21
CA ARG A 307 2.67 -26.15 -4.80
C ARG A 307 4.13 -25.73 -4.65
N GLN A 308 5.02 -26.29 -5.46
CA GLN A 308 6.44 -25.94 -5.47
C GLN A 308 6.64 -24.46 -5.84
N ALA A 309 5.94 -23.94 -6.85
CA ALA A 309 6.05 -22.53 -7.23
C ALA A 309 5.57 -21.60 -6.10
N ILE A 310 4.48 -21.97 -5.41
CA ILE A 310 4.00 -21.23 -4.24
C ILE A 310 5.05 -21.24 -3.14
N GLN A 311 5.64 -22.40 -2.82
CA GLN A 311 6.66 -22.51 -1.78
C GLN A 311 7.90 -21.67 -2.11
N ILE A 312 8.37 -21.68 -3.36
CA ILE A 312 9.49 -20.84 -3.82
C ILE A 312 9.15 -19.36 -3.60
N ALA A 313 7.97 -18.91 -4.04
CA ALA A 313 7.53 -17.53 -3.88
C ALA A 313 7.46 -17.11 -2.40
N VAL A 314 6.84 -17.93 -1.54
CA VAL A 314 6.71 -17.67 -0.10
C VAL A 314 8.08 -17.57 0.59
N ASN A 315 9.05 -18.40 0.19
CA ASN A 315 10.38 -18.39 0.79
C ASN A 315 11.28 -17.26 0.27
N ASN A 316 10.99 -16.72 -0.92
CA ASN A 316 11.80 -15.70 -1.56
C ASN A 316 11.44 -14.28 -1.09
N ASP A 317 12.28 -13.73 -0.21
CA ASP A 317 12.16 -12.38 0.37
C ASP A 317 13.19 -11.39 -0.19
N GLU A 318 13.78 -11.66 -1.36
CA GLU A 318 14.92 -10.89 -1.88
C GLU A 318 14.62 -9.39 -2.09
N VAL A 319 13.36 -9.03 -2.36
CA VAL A 319 12.97 -7.62 -2.53
C VAL A 319 13.21 -6.78 -1.27
N LYS A 320 13.33 -7.39 -0.07
CA LYS A 320 13.78 -6.67 1.12
C LYS A 320 15.20 -6.09 1.02
N ARG A 321 16.00 -6.47 0.02
CA ARG A 321 17.38 -6.02 -0.19
C ARG A 321 17.51 -4.92 -1.26
N ARG A 322 16.67 -3.87 -1.20
CA ARG A 322 16.96 -2.63 -1.94
C ARG A 322 18.04 -1.83 -1.22
N TYR A 323 19.12 -1.50 -1.93
CA TYR A 323 20.18 -0.64 -1.41
C TYR A 323 19.74 0.82 -1.52
N SER A 324 19.47 1.44 -0.37
CA SER A 324 19.09 2.85 -0.29
C SER A 324 19.86 3.51 0.85
N GLY A 325 20.39 4.71 0.59
CA GLY A 325 21.02 5.56 1.59
C GLY A 325 20.04 6.49 2.32
N LEU A 326 18.76 6.53 1.90
CA LEU A 326 17.78 7.50 2.40
C LEU A 326 17.57 7.34 3.91
N GLY A 327 17.28 6.11 4.37
CA GLY A 327 17.07 5.85 5.79
C GLY A 327 18.27 6.21 6.67
N HIS A 328 19.50 6.02 6.16
CA HIS A 328 20.73 6.42 6.85
C HIS A 328 20.87 7.95 6.92
N ARG A 329 20.64 8.65 5.81
CA ARG A 329 20.70 10.12 5.74
C ARG A 329 19.67 10.77 6.65
N LEU A 330 18.43 10.26 6.66
CA LEU A 330 17.38 10.74 7.56
C LEU A 330 17.75 10.56 9.04
N LYS A 331 18.42 9.45 9.39
CA LYS A 331 18.93 9.22 10.75
C LYS A 331 20.07 10.16 11.14
N ALA A 332 20.83 10.67 10.18
CA ALA A 332 21.96 11.57 10.43
C ALA A 332 21.55 13.03 10.64
N ILE A 333 20.34 13.43 10.25
CA ILE A 333 19.85 14.80 10.46
C ILE A 333 19.63 15.01 11.97
N GLU A 334 20.44 15.77 12.69
CA GLU A 334 20.16 16.02 14.11
C GLU A 334 18.78 16.67 14.29
N ARG A 335 17.97 16.19 15.25
CA ARG A 335 16.80 16.95 15.66
C ARG A 335 17.34 18.24 16.27
N GLN A 336 17.05 19.39 15.67
CA GLN A 336 17.02 20.61 16.46
C GLN A 336 15.85 20.45 17.44
N GLU A 337 16.13 19.95 18.63
CA GLU A 337 15.19 19.99 19.74
C GLU A 337 14.94 21.46 20.07
N GLN A 338 13.82 21.99 19.62
CA GLN A 338 13.33 23.28 20.09
C GLN A 338 12.72 23.04 21.48
N GLU A 339 13.45 23.44 22.53
CA GLU A 339 12.90 23.59 23.87
C GLU A 339 11.83 24.69 23.86
N TYR A 340 10.59 24.34 24.19
CA TYR A 340 9.53 25.30 24.44
C TYR A 340 9.39 25.48 25.95
N GLU A 341 9.63 26.69 26.45
CA GLU A 341 9.45 27.04 27.86
C GLU A 341 7.95 27.27 28.14
N VAL A 342 7.33 26.38 28.92
CA VAL A 342 5.92 26.51 29.30
C VAL A 342 5.79 27.45 30.50
N GLN A 343 5.32 28.68 30.29
CA GLN A 343 4.92 29.55 31.40
C GLN A 343 3.44 29.31 31.77
N VAL A 344 3.20 28.74 32.94
CA VAL A 344 1.85 28.63 33.52
C VAL A 344 1.52 29.92 34.25
N GLY A 345 0.62 30.73 33.71
CA GLY A 345 0.13 31.94 34.37
C GLY A 345 -0.96 31.62 35.40
N ASN A 346 -0.86 32.18 36.61
CA ASN A 346 -1.90 32.09 37.63
C ASN A 346 -3.11 32.97 37.24
N PHE A 347 -4.27 32.37 37.01
CA PHE A 347 -5.54 33.08 36.94
C PHE A 347 -6.32 32.93 38.25
N SER A 348 -6.88 34.03 38.77
CA SER A 348 -7.80 34.03 39.92
C SER A 348 -9.22 33.63 39.51
N PRO A 349 -9.99 32.95 40.38
CA PRO A 349 -11.34 32.45 40.08
C PRO A 349 -12.38 33.57 39.87
N PRO A 350 -13.45 33.36 39.08
CA PRO A 350 -14.18 32.10 38.93
C PRO A 350 -14.40 31.69 37.45
N CYS A 351 -13.49 30.92 36.87
CA CYS A 351 -13.73 30.23 35.59
C CYS A 351 -12.96 28.90 35.58
N ASN A 352 -13.68 27.76 35.52
CA ASN A 352 -13.11 26.41 35.42
C ASN A 352 -12.56 26.12 34.00
N HIS A 353 -11.60 26.89 33.52
CA HIS A 353 -10.86 26.58 32.29
C HIS A 353 -9.37 26.92 32.49
N TRP A 354 -8.51 25.90 32.44
CA TRP A 354 -7.06 26.07 32.36
C TRP A 354 -6.69 26.29 30.89
N ALA A 355 -6.29 27.51 30.52
CA ALA A 355 -5.72 27.80 29.21
C ALA A 355 -4.19 27.79 29.33
N LEU A 356 -3.53 26.85 28.65
CA LEU A 356 -2.07 26.86 28.48
C LEU A 356 -1.73 27.86 27.37
N ILE A 357 -1.08 28.97 27.71
CA ILE A 357 -0.55 29.91 26.73
C ILE A 357 0.96 29.65 26.61
N LEU A 358 1.39 29.04 25.50
CA LEU A 358 2.80 28.92 25.16
C LEU A 358 3.26 30.25 24.57
N ARG A 359 4.27 30.88 25.17
CA ARG A 359 4.96 32.06 24.62
C ARG A 359 6.38 31.68 24.25
N GLU A 360 6.82 32.07 23.06
CA GLU A 360 8.19 31.91 22.61
C GLU A 360 9.16 32.73 23.49
N SER A 361 10.14 32.08 24.11
CA SER A 361 11.28 32.74 24.78
C SER A 361 12.56 32.59 23.93
N GLY A 362 12.64 33.34 22.82
CA GLY A 362 13.85 33.47 22.01
C GLY A 362 14.49 34.86 22.15
N LYS A 363 15.82 34.94 22.35
CA LYS A 363 16.58 36.20 22.27
C LYS A 363 16.40 36.82 20.87
N ARG A 364 15.87 38.05 20.84
CA ARG A 364 15.59 38.83 19.62
C ARG A 364 16.86 39.14 18.83
N ALA A 365 16.98 38.60 17.62
CA ALA A 365 17.69 39.30 16.54
C ALA A 365 16.71 40.32 15.92
N ARG A 366 17.18 41.55 15.67
CA ARG A 366 16.36 42.66 15.16
C ARG A 366 15.87 42.35 13.75
N GLY A 367 14.55 42.38 13.54
CA GLY A 367 13.94 42.48 12.21
C GLY A 367 12.69 41.62 12.06
N GLN A 368 11.54 42.31 11.98
CA GLN A 368 10.20 41.83 11.61
C GLN A 368 9.38 41.04 12.66
N GLN A 369 8.18 41.57 12.90
CA GLN A 369 7.17 41.14 13.86
C GLN A 369 6.06 40.36 13.15
N THR A 370 5.61 39.26 13.75
CA THR A 370 4.24 39.09 14.30
C THR A 370 4.28 37.97 15.36
N PRO A 371 3.63 38.11 16.53
CA PRO A 371 3.61 37.05 17.53
C PRO A 371 2.65 35.93 17.10
N ARG A 372 3.12 34.69 16.97
CA ARG A 372 2.25 33.52 16.82
C ARG A 372 1.78 33.10 18.23
N ALA A 373 0.49 33.26 18.50
CA ALA A 373 -0.15 32.60 19.63
C ALA A 373 -0.60 31.20 19.17
N LEU A 374 0.01 30.14 19.70
CA LEU A 374 -0.41 28.77 19.46
C LEU A 374 -1.48 28.42 20.51
N PHE A 375 -2.74 28.30 20.11
CA PHE A 375 -3.79 27.75 20.97
C PHE A 375 -3.81 26.22 20.82
N VAL A 376 -3.39 25.49 21.86
CA VAL A 376 -3.53 24.04 21.92
C VAL A 376 -4.80 23.70 22.70
N CYS A 377 -5.80 23.14 22.02
CA CYS A 377 -7.00 22.61 22.65
C CYS A 377 -6.74 21.15 23.06
N LEU A 378 -6.43 20.91 24.34
CA LEU A 378 -6.36 19.56 24.91
C LEU A 378 -7.77 19.11 25.27
N ALA A 379 -8.39 18.27 24.42
CA ALA A 379 -9.60 17.55 24.80
C ALA A 379 -9.22 16.39 25.73
N PHE A 380 -9.41 16.58 27.04
CA PHE A 380 -9.39 15.48 28.01
C PHE A 380 -10.68 14.67 27.86
N VAL A 381 -10.58 13.41 27.42
CA VAL A 381 -11.65 12.42 27.54
C VAL A 381 -11.55 11.80 28.94
N PRO A 382 -12.55 11.95 29.83
CA PRO A 382 -12.50 11.41 31.17
C PRO A 382 -13.03 9.97 31.17
N SER A 383 -12.14 8.98 31.13
CA SER A 383 -12.51 7.63 31.58
C SER A 383 -11.27 6.87 32.01
N LEU A 384 -11.35 6.31 33.23
CA LEU A 384 -10.38 5.44 33.92
C LEU A 384 -9.49 6.12 34.96
N PHE A 385 -10.10 6.54 36.08
CA PHE A 385 -9.44 6.43 37.38
C PHE A 385 -10.44 5.83 38.38
N SER A 386 -10.26 4.55 38.68
CA SER A 386 -10.81 3.90 39.86
C SER A 386 -9.90 4.20 41.05
N CYS A 387 -10.51 4.65 42.14
CA CYS A 387 -9.95 4.78 43.48
C CYS A 387 -9.08 3.58 43.89
N CYS A 388 -7.88 3.84 44.42
CA CYS A 388 -7.42 3.22 45.67
C CYS A 388 -6.14 3.87 46.23
N SER A 389 -6.33 4.52 47.39
CA SER A 389 -5.42 4.63 48.55
C SER A 389 -3.90 4.82 48.34
N LEU A 390 -3.38 5.98 48.77
CA LEU A 390 -2.39 6.03 49.85
C LEU A 390 -2.22 7.46 50.39
N THR A 391 -2.82 7.66 51.55
CA THR A 391 -2.67 8.79 52.46
C THR A 391 -1.31 8.73 53.15
N ARG A 392 -0.53 9.82 53.12
CA ARG A 392 0.44 10.22 54.17
C ARG A 392 0.85 11.67 53.91
N GLN A 393 0.23 12.61 54.63
CA GLN A 393 0.85 13.37 55.73
C GLN A 393 2.02 14.26 55.28
N PHE A 394 1.75 15.55 55.10
CA PHE A 394 2.63 16.61 55.61
C PHE A 394 1.77 17.77 56.12
N CYS A 395 1.91 18.02 57.43
CA CYS A 395 1.32 19.14 58.15
C CYS A 395 1.92 20.47 57.69
N SER A 396 1.05 21.46 57.66
CA SER A 396 1.27 22.88 57.41
C SER A 396 2.18 23.56 58.44
N VAL A 397 3.17 24.31 57.94
CA VAL A 397 3.80 25.45 58.63
C VAL A 397 3.44 26.72 57.84
N PRO A 398 2.89 27.78 58.44
CA PRO A 398 2.60 29.02 57.72
C PRO A 398 3.83 29.93 57.69
N GLY A 399 4.30 30.33 56.50
CA GLY A 399 5.26 31.44 56.38
C GLY A 399 6.37 31.39 55.33
N GLU A 400 6.50 30.37 54.48
CA GLU A 400 7.51 30.35 53.40
C GLU A 400 6.87 30.49 52.00
N PRO A 401 7.53 31.18 51.04
CA PRO A 401 7.07 31.20 49.66
C PRO A 401 7.17 29.78 49.06
N PRO A 402 6.25 29.39 48.15
CA PRO A 402 6.20 28.02 47.66
C PRO A 402 7.48 27.65 46.90
N PRO A 403 7.91 26.37 46.93
CA PRO A 403 9.03 25.93 46.13
C PRO A 403 8.71 26.10 44.64
N ARG A 404 9.70 26.57 43.87
CA ARG A 404 9.64 26.50 42.41
C ARG A 404 9.60 25.02 42.02
N VAL A 405 8.45 24.55 41.57
CA VAL A 405 8.33 23.23 40.93
C VAL A 405 8.81 23.38 39.50
N SER A 406 9.99 22.85 39.18
CA SER A 406 10.37 22.56 37.81
C SER A 406 9.66 21.28 37.39
N VAL A 407 8.65 21.39 36.53
CA VAL A 407 8.08 20.22 35.84
C VAL A 407 8.97 19.95 34.63
N SER A 408 9.87 18.97 34.74
CA SER A 408 10.44 18.33 33.56
C SER A 408 9.34 17.48 32.94
N ALA A 409 8.77 17.94 31.82
CA ALA A 409 7.97 17.09 30.97
C ALA A 409 8.93 16.27 30.09
N THR A 410 9.42 15.15 30.63
CA THR A 410 10.06 14.14 29.79
C THR A 410 8.96 13.43 29.00
N LEU A 411 8.86 13.71 27.69
CA LEU A 411 8.10 12.86 26.77
C LEU A 411 8.90 11.57 26.55
N SER A 412 8.82 10.66 27.52
CA SER A 412 9.44 9.35 27.48
C SER A 412 8.69 8.44 26.51
N PHE A 413 9.13 8.37 25.25
CA PHE A 413 8.88 7.19 24.42
C PHE A 413 10.00 6.19 24.67
N ALA A 414 9.81 5.30 25.64
CA ALA A 414 10.76 4.22 25.89
C ALA A 414 10.77 3.23 24.71
N PRO A 415 11.94 2.87 24.16
CA PRO A 415 12.09 1.66 23.39
C PRO A 415 12.17 0.48 24.38
N SER A 416 11.26 -0.48 24.27
CA SER A 416 11.30 -1.72 25.05
C SER A 416 12.54 -2.54 24.66
N VAL A 417 13.60 -2.48 25.48
CA VAL A 417 14.70 -3.44 25.47
C VAL A 417 14.47 -4.38 26.65
N CYS A 418 14.14 -5.65 26.36
CA CYS A 418 14.05 -6.70 27.38
C CYS A 418 15.40 -6.89 28.08
N GLY A 419 15.40 -6.76 29.41
CA GLY A 419 16.57 -6.85 30.25
C GLY A 419 17.14 -8.27 30.40
N ARG A 420 18.46 -8.35 30.51
CA ARG A 420 19.18 -9.39 31.25
C ARG A 420 19.27 -8.97 32.72
N PRO A 421 19.19 -9.89 33.71
CA PRO A 421 19.64 -9.62 35.07
C PRO A 421 21.04 -10.20 35.32
N SER A 422 21.98 -9.35 35.74
CA SER A 422 23.04 -9.68 36.70
C SER A 422 22.42 -9.65 38.11
N GLY A 423 22.69 -10.49 39.09
CA GLY A 423 23.81 -11.35 39.42
C GLY A 423 24.00 -11.22 40.95
N CYS A 424 23.92 -12.32 41.70
CA CYS A 424 24.40 -12.40 43.09
C CYS A 424 25.09 -13.76 43.28
N ALA A 425 26.18 -13.72 44.03
CA ALA A 425 27.27 -14.69 44.07
C ALA A 425 27.02 -15.90 44.99
N GLY A 426 27.77 -16.98 44.76
CA GLY A 426 28.24 -17.87 45.82
C GLY A 426 28.08 -19.37 45.59
N GLY A 427 29.18 -20.05 45.26
CA GLY A 427 29.49 -21.37 45.83
C GLY A 427 29.21 -22.64 45.01
N GLY A 428 30.26 -23.18 44.39
CA GLY A 428 30.76 -24.54 44.69
C GLY A 428 29.97 -25.78 44.24
N CYS A 429 30.61 -26.53 43.31
CA CYS A 429 30.66 -28.00 43.21
C CYS A 429 29.44 -28.80 42.70
N GLY A 430 29.64 -29.48 41.56
CA GLY A 430 29.55 -30.95 41.51
C GLY A 430 28.34 -31.59 40.82
N ARG A 431 28.60 -32.10 39.59
CA ARG A 431 28.16 -33.39 39.00
C ARG A 431 26.66 -33.73 38.83
N THR A 432 26.41 -34.35 37.66
CA THR A 432 25.43 -35.41 37.32
C THR A 432 23.94 -35.06 37.11
N ALA A 433 23.46 -35.41 35.90
CA ALA A 433 22.05 -35.72 35.53
C ALA A 433 21.52 -36.95 36.33
N PRO A 434 20.23 -37.40 36.26
CA PRO A 434 19.17 -37.16 35.25
C PRO A 434 17.70 -36.99 35.77
N PHE A 435 16.75 -36.88 34.82
CA PHE A 435 15.27 -37.09 34.80
C PHE A 435 14.62 -37.93 35.95
N PRO A 436 13.30 -37.77 36.29
CA PRO A 436 12.09 -38.07 35.45
C PRO A 436 10.92 -37.03 35.58
N ALA A 437 10.04 -36.81 34.58
CA ALA A 437 8.81 -37.50 34.13
C ALA A 437 7.62 -37.55 35.14
N ILE A 438 6.37 -37.43 34.60
CA ILE A 438 4.98 -37.62 35.14
C ILE A 438 4.19 -36.29 35.14
N SER A 439 3.40 -35.95 34.11
CA SER A 439 2.03 -36.38 33.74
C SER A 439 0.89 -35.83 34.61
N THR A 440 0.09 -34.91 34.08
CA THR A 440 -1.34 -35.13 33.73
C THR A 440 -1.79 -34.04 32.76
#